data_AF-A0A2Z6U9G6-F1
#
_entry.id   AF-A0A2Z6U9G6-F1
#
_cell.length_a   1.000
_cell.length_b   1.000
_cell.length_c   1.000
_cell.angle_alpha   90.00
_cell.angle_beta   90.00
_cell.angle_gamma   90.00
#
_symmetry.space_group_name_H-M   'P 1'
#
loop_
_entity.id
_entity.type
_entity.pdbx_description
1 polymer ?
#
loop_
_entity_poly.entity_id
_entity_poly.type
_entity_poly.pdbx_seq_one_letter_code
_entity_poly.pdbx_strand_id
1 'polypeptide(L)'
;MSDKIVEGIKSGKYDRKQLENLYSNAERLERTELIPFIKEGLKELDSRSYSKRFVKPIRDKVKSIAEEIANSEGWGNWRSNKVGNGIKAGGEMLNGELLAEFYFSYKHESWKRSSYLSVFQKNEDSTVRYTVHSHNKDMVTVDTSNEAIELFKEAIKTEQTNA
;
A
#
# COMPACT_ATOMS: atom_id res chain seq x y z
N MET A 1 -29.84 -17.70 -19.82
CA MET A 1 -29.93 -17.78 -18.34
C MET A 1 -28.54 -17.75 -17.71
N SER A 2 -27.56 -18.45 -18.28
CA SER A 2 -26.13 -18.35 -17.90
C SER A 2 -25.61 -16.89 -17.94
N ASP A 3 -26.05 -16.08 -18.90
CA ASP A 3 -25.55 -14.71 -19.07
C ASP A 3 -25.82 -13.79 -17.86
N LYS A 4 -27.03 -13.86 -17.29
CA LYS A 4 -27.38 -13.08 -16.08
C LYS A 4 -26.55 -13.50 -14.86
N ILE A 5 -26.17 -14.78 -14.79
CA ILE A 5 -25.32 -15.30 -13.71
C ILE A 5 -23.89 -14.78 -13.90
N VAL A 6 -23.36 -14.84 -15.12
CA VAL A 6 -22.03 -14.29 -15.45
C VAL A 6 -21.95 -12.79 -15.19
N GLU A 7 -22.96 -12.01 -15.59
CA GLU A 7 -23.06 -10.58 -15.28
C GLU A 7 -23.10 -10.33 -13.77
N GLY A 8 -23.83 -11.15 -13.02
CA GLY A 8 -23.86 -11.10 -11.55
C GLY A 8 -22.49 -11.37 -10.92
N ILE A 9 -21.72 -12.32 -11.46
CA ILE A 9 -20.37 -12.60 -10.98
C ILE A 9 -19.43 -11.43 -11.26
N LYS A 10 -19.40 -10.94 -12.51
CA LYS A 10 -18.53 -9.83 -12.93
C LYS A 10 -18.83 -8.51 -12.21
N SER A 11 -20.09 -8.29 -11.84
CA SER A 11 -20.49 -7.11 -11.05
C SER A 11 -20.19 -7.25 -9.55
N GLY A 12 -19.68 -8.41 -9.09
CA GLY A 12 -19.40 -8.67 -7.68
C GLY A 12 -20.67 -8.79 -6.82
N LYS A 13 -21.80 -9.16 -7.42
CA LYS A 13 -23.09 -9.29 -6.73
C LYS A 13 -23.10 -10.42 -5.69
N TYR A 14 -22.30 -11.45 -5.92
CA TYR A 14 -22.25 -12.65 -5.10
C TYR A 14 -21.12 -12.57 -4.07
N ASP A 15 -21.43 -12.92 -2.83
CA ASP A 15 -20.41 -13.14 -1.80
C ASP A 15 -19.67 -14.47 -2.00
N ARG A 16 -18.63 -14.71 -1.19
CA ARG A 16 -17.81 -15.93 -1.26
C ARG A 16 -18.65 -17.20 -1.15
N LYS A 17 -19.53 -17.29 -0.15
CA LYS A 17 -20.34 -18.48 0.11
C LYS A 17 -21.31 -18.74 -1.05
N GLN A 18 -21.88 -17.69 -1.62
CA GLN A 18 -22.73 -17.77 -2.79
C GLN A 18 -21.96 -18.26 -4.02
N LEU A 19 -20.72 -17.78 -4.26
CA LEU A 19 -19.88 -18.26 -5.36
C LEU A 19 -19.41 -19.72 -5.16
N GLU A 20 -19.04 -20.13 -3.95
CA GLU A 20 -18.68 -21.52 -3.63
C GLU A 20 -19.87 -22.47 -3.83
N ASN A 21 -21.07 -22.05 -3.42
CA ASN A 21 -22.30 -22.79 -3.71
C ASN A 21 -22.62 -22.83 -5.20
N LEU A 22 -22.39 -21.73 -5.92
CA LEU A 22 -22.59 -21.67 -7.37
C LEU A 22 -21.62 -22.61 -8.10
N TYR A 23 -20.37 -22.66 -7.65
CA TYR A 23 -19.34 -23.57 -8.14
C TYR A 23 -19.79 -25.03 -7.97
N SER A 24 -20.16 -25.40 -6.74
CA SER A 24 -20.58 -26.77 -6.39
C SER A 24 -21.82 -27.21 -7.19
N ASN A 25 -22.76 -26.29 -7.41
CA ASN A 25 -23.92 -26.56 -8.25
C ASN A 25 -23.59 -26.63 -9.74
N ALA A 26 -22.66 -25.80 -10.23
CA ALA A 26 -22.21 -25.85 -11.61
C ALA A 26 -21.50 -27.17 -11.91
N GLU A 27 -20.67 -27.68 -10.99
CA GLU A 27 -20.08 -29.01 -11.11
C GLU A 27 -21.14 -30.11 -11.09
N ARG A 28 -22.05 -30.10 -10.11
CA ARG A 28 -23.12 -31.10 -9.97
C ARG A 28 -24.07 -31.15 -11.17
N LEU A 29 -24.32 -30.02 -11.81
CA LEU A 29 -25.24 -29.88 -12.94
C LEU A 29 -24.52 -29.84 -14.30
N GLU A 30 -23.21 -30.13 -14.33
CA GLU A 30 -22.37 -30.15 -15.54
C GLU A 30 -22.39 -28.84 -16.34
N ARG A 31 -22.54 -27.70 -15.64
CA ARG A 31 -22.52 -26.34 -16.21
C ARG A 31 -21.10 -25.80 -16.32
N THR A 32 -20.27 -26.52 -17.07
CA THR A 32 -18.84 -26.23 -17.20
C THR A 32 -18.55 -24.85 -17.76
N GLU A 33 -19.50 -24.24 -18.49
CA GLU A 33 -19.36 -22.89 -19.04
C GLU A 33 -19.31 -21.79 -17.97
N LEU A 34 -19.85 -22.05 -16.77
CA LEU A 34 -19.87 -21.09 -15.66
C LEU A 34 -18.61 -21.14 -14.80
N ILE A 35 -17.94 -22.29 -14.76
CA ILE A 35 -16.80 -22.58 -13.88
C ILE A 35 -15.69 -21.51 -13.96
N PRO A 36 -15.22 -21.07 -15.16
CA PRO A 36 -14.16 -20.07 -15.25
C PRO A 36 -14.53 -18.73 -14.60
N PHE A 37 -15.76 -18.26 -14.84
CA PHE A 37 -16.24 -16.99 -14.28
C PHE A 37 -16.35 -17.06 -12.76
N ILE A 38 -16.80 -18.18 -12.22
CA ILE A 38 -16.91 -18.38 -10.76
C ILE A 38 -15.53 -18.37 -10.11
N LYS A 39 -14.57 -19.10 -10.70
CA LYS A 39 -13.17 -19.12 -10.22
C LYS A 39 -12.55 -17.72 -10.27
N GLU A 40 -12.82 -16.96 -11.34
CA GLU A 40 -12.37 -15.57 -11.47
C GLU A 40 -13.00 -14.67 -10.41
N GLY A 41 -14.31 -14.77 -10.17
CA GLY A 41 -15.01 -14.02 -9.13
C GLY A 41 -14.50 -14.33 -7.71
N LEU A 42 -14.21 -15.60 -7.40
CA LEU A 42 -13.58 -16.00 -6.14
C LEU A 42 -12.17 -15.39 -6.00
N LYS A 43 -11.36 -15.44 -7.07
CA LYS A 43 -10.03 -14.83 -7.10
C LYS A 43 -10.08 -13.31 -6.90
N GLU A 44 -11.05 -12.64 -7.52
CA GLU A 44 -11.25 -11.21 -7.34
C GLU A 44 -11.67 -10.83 -5.92
N LEU A 45 -12.62 -11.58 -5.32
CA LEU A 45 -13.01 -11.38 -3.93
C LEU A 45 -11.81 -11.54 -2.99
N ASP A 46 -10.96 -12.52 -3.26
CA ASP A 46 -9.79 -12.82 -2.44
C ASP A 46 -8.75 -11.72 -2.57
N SER A 47 -8.51 -11.25 -3.79
CA SER A 47 -7.66 -10.07 -4.04
C SER A 47 -8.19 -8.81 -3.35
N ARG A 48 -9.51 -8.56 -3.39
CA ARG A 48 -10.13 -7.42 -2.69
C ARG A 48 -10.01 -7.55 -1.17
N SER A 49 -10.27 -8.73 -0.63
CA SER A 49 -10.14 -9.04 0.80
C SER A 49 -8.69 -8.88 1.26
N TYR A 50 -7.75 -9.43 0.50
CA TYR A 50 -6.32 -9.31 0.72
C TYR A 50 -5.86 -7.85 0.71
N SER A 51 -6.27 -7.08 -0.31
CA SER A 51 -5.98 -5.65 -0.40
C SER A 51 -6.52 -4.89 0.81
N LYS A 52 -7.74 -5.20 1.26
CA LYS A 52 -8.33 -4.59 2.45
C LYS A 52 -7.59 -4.95 3.75
N ARG A 53 -7.11 -6.19 3.87
CA ARG A 53 -6.47 -6.72 5.09
C ARG A 53 -5.00 -6.30 5.23
N PHE A 54 -4.26 -6.22 4.13
CA PHE A 54 -2.81 -6.06 4.16
C PHE A 54 -2.32 -4.81 3.44
N VAL A 55 -2.85 -4.50 2.25
CA VAL A 55 -2.35 -3.38 1.43
C VAL A 55 -2.85 -2.03 1.94
N LYS A 56 -4.17 -1.92 2.15
CA LYS A 56 -4.83 -0.67 2.57
C LYS A 56 -4.33 -0.16 3.93
N PRO A 57 -4.20 -0.99 4.99
CA PRO A 57 -3.71 -0.51 6.27
C PRO A 57 -2.30 0.09 6.22
N ILE A 58 -1.40 -0.50 5.42
CA ILE A 58 -0.05 0.02 5.23
C ILE A 58 -0.09 1.36 4.50
N ARG A 59 -0.85 1.46 3.40
CA ARG A 59 -1.01 2.72 2.66
C ARG A 59 -1.59 3.84 3.54
N ASP A 60 -2.63 3.53 4.31
CA ASP A 60 -3.28 4.48 5.21
C ASP A 60 -2.33 4.90 6.35
N LYS A 61 -1.49 3.99 6.86
CA LYS A 61 -0.46 4.29 7.86
C LYS A 61 0.59 5.27 7.32
N VAL A 62 1.11 5.05 6.11
CA VAL A 62 2.06 5.99 5.47
C VAL A 62 1.41 7.35 5.27
N LYS A 63 0.15 7.38 4.83
CA LYS A 63 -0.60 8.63 4.66
C LYS A 63 -0.74 9.39 5.98
N SER A 64 -1.13 8.71 7.05
CA SER A 64 -1.24 9.30 8.39
C SER A 64 0.09 9.88 8.87
N ILE A 65 1.20 9.14 8.69
CA ILE A 65 2.55 9.61 9.06
C ILE A 65 2.94 10.84 8.26
N ALA A 66 2.70 10.83 6.95
CA ALA A 66 3.00 11.94 6.07
C ALA A 66 2.22 13.21 6.49
N GLU A 67 0.93 13.07 6.79
CA GLU A 67 0.08 14.17 7.30
C GLU A 67 0.55 14.69 8.66
N GLU A 68 0.93 13.80 9.58
CA GLU A 68 1.49 14.17 10.90
C GLU A 68 2.76 15.00 10.77
N ILE A 69 3.72 14.53 9.96
CA ILE A 69 4.97 15.25 9.73
C ILE A 69 4.70 16.59 9.05
N ALA A 70 3.84 16.62 8.03
CA ALA A 70 3.52 17.84 7.32
C ALA A 70 2.87 18.90 8.23
N ASN A 71 2.01 18.48 9.16
CA ASN A 71 1.38 19.37 10.13
C ASN A 71 2.37 19.85 11.20
N SER A 72 3.16 18.94 11.78
CA SER A 72 4.10 19.26 12.86
C SER A 72 5.25 20.18 12.44
N GLU A 73 5.73 20.04 11.20
CA GLU A 73 6.85 20.84 10.68
C GLU A 73 6.39 22.12 9.97
N GLY A 74 5.08 22.44 9.99
CA GLY A 74 4.53 23.61 9.31
C GLY A 74 4.62 23.52 7.78
N TRP A 75 4.84 22.33 7.25
CA TRP A 75 4.95 22.04 5.82
C TRP A 75 3.60 21.88 5.14
N GLY A 76 2.55 22.50 5.69
CA GLY A 76 1.13 22.23 5.47
C GLY A 76 0.59 22.36 4.05
N ASN A 77 1.42 22.38 3.01
CA ASN A 77 0.99 22.16 1.64
C ASN A 77 1.97 21.34 0.77
N TRP A 78 3.08 20.83 1.31
CA TRP A 78 4.10 20.13 0.52
C TRP A 78 4.54 20.91 -0.75
N ARG A 79 4.33 22.23 -0.79
CA ARG A 79 4.49 23.07 -1.99
C ARG A 79 5.94 23.18 -2.42
N SER A 80 6.87 23.06 -1.47
CA SER A 80 8.32 23.04 -1.71
C SER A 80 8.85 21.66 -2.12
N ASN A 81 8.03 20.60 -2.09
CA ASN A 81 8.49 19.26 -2.42
C ASN A 81 8.68 19.07 -3.93
N LYS A 82 9.93 18.90 -4.37
CA LYS A 82 10.26 18.76 -5.80
C LYS A 82 9.97 17.38 -6.40
N VAL A 83 9.60 16.37 -5.58
CA VAL A 83 9.35 14.98 -6.04
C VAL A 83 7.87 14.58 -6.06
N GLY A 84 6.98 15.56 -5.93
CA GLY A 84 5.53 15.39 -5.97
C GLY A 84 4.95 14.84 -4.67
N ASN A 85 3.69 15.17 -4.41
CA ASN A 85 3.02 14.87 -3.15
C ASN A 85 2.12 13.66 -3.34
N GLY A 86 2.43 12.59 -2.64
CA GLY A 86 1.64 11.37 -2.74
C GLY A 86 2.32 10.16 -2.12
N ILE A 87 1.47 9.20 -1.81
CA ILE A 87 1.86 7.88 -1.34
C ILE A 87 2.12 7.00 -2.56
N LYS A 88 3.34 6.48 -2.67
CA LYS A 88 3.81 5.67 -3.80
C LYS A 88 3.95 4.22 -3.33
N ALA A 89 3.67 3.27 -4.23
CA ALA A 89 3.95 1.86 -3.99
C ALA A 89 5.45 1.60 -4.13
N GLY A 90 6.02 0.82 -3.22
CA GLY A 90 7.43 0.45 -3.23
C GLY A 90 7.76 -0.57 -4.33
N GLY A 91 9.01 -0.56 -4.80
CA GLY A 91 9.46 -1.45 -5.87
C GLY A 91 9.41 -2.92 -5.48
N GLU A 92 9.75 -3.25 -4.23
CA GLU A 92 9.75 -4.63 -3.74
C GLU A 92 8.32 -5.19 -3.67
N MET A 93 7.32 -4.36 -3.36
CA MET A 93 5.91 -4.74 -3.47
C MET A 93 5.51 -5.03 -4.94
N LEU A 94 5.90 -4.17 -5.88
CA LEU A 94 5.56 -4.35 -7.30
C LEU A 94 6.21 -5.60 -7.90
N ASN A 95 7.37 -5.99 -7.39
CA ASN A 95 8.09 -7.20 -7.79
C ASN A 95 7.62 -8.46 -7.04
N GLY A 96 6.70 -8.33 -6.07
CA GLY A 96 6.17 -9.45 -5.29
C GLY A 96 7.08 -9.96 -4.17
N GLU A 97 8.12 -9.20 -3.81
CA GLU A 97 9.06 -9.54 -2.74
C GLU A 97 8.52 -9.18 -1.35
N LEU A 98 7.69 -8.14 -1.28
CA LEU A 98 6.96 -7.72 -0.07
C LEU A 98 5.45 -7.82 -0.27
N LEU A 99 4.75 -8.22 0.79
CA LEU A 99 3.29 -8.23 0.88
C LEU A 99 2.70 -6.85 0.59
N ALA A 100 3.29 -5.81 1.19
CA ALA A 100 2.90 -4.43 1.01
C ALA A 100 4.08 -3.51 1.36
N GLU A 101 4.32 -2.53 0.50
CA GLU A 101 5.26 -1.44 0.77
C GLU A 101 4.69 -0.16 0.16
N PHE A 102 4.59 0.87 1.00
CA PHE A 102 4.24 2.20 0.55
C PHE A 102 5.18 3.22 1.16
N TYR A 103 5.42 4.31 0.45
CA TYR A 103 6.32 5.35 0.90
C TYR A 103 5.85 6.74 0.47
N PHE A 104 6.39 7.74 1.14
CA PHE A 104 6.35 9.12 0.68
C PHE A 104 7.77 9.68 0.69
N SER A 105 8.00 10.72 -0.11
CA SER A 105 9.32 11.32 -0.25
C SER A 105 9.25 12.83 -0.13
N TYR A 106 10.33 13.41 0.38
CA TYR A 106 10.52 14.84 0.46
C TYR A 106 11.87 15.21 -0.17
N LYS A 107 11.87 16.25 -0.99
CA LYS A 107 13.07 16.83 -1.55
C LYS A 107 13.01 18.35 -1.44
N HIS A 108 13.88 18.91 -0.60
CA HIS A 108 14.11 20.35 -0.54
C HIS A 108 14.74 20.85 -1.85
N GLU A 109 14.54 22.13 -2.17
CA GLU A 109 15.01 22.74 -3.43
C GLU A 109 16.53 22.71 -3.58
N SER A 110 17.27 22.89 -2.49
CA SER A 110 18.74 22.85 -2.49
C SER A 110 19.33 21.44 -2.54
N TRP A 111 18.52 20.38 -2.37
CA TRP A 111 19.06 19.02 -2.26
C TRP A 111 19.17 18.34 -3.62
N LYS A 112 20.23 17.54 -3.80
CA LYS A 112 20.38 16.67 -4.98
C LYS A 112 19.51 15.41 -4.88
N ARG A 113 19.39 14.84 -3.68
CA ARG A 113 18.66 13.61 -3.38
C ARG A 113 17.42 13.89 -2.51
N SER A 114 16.44 13.01 -2.56
CA SER A 114 15.26 13.05 -1.68
C SER A 114 15.48 12.20 -0.44
N SER A 115 14.86 12.58 0.67
CA SER A 115 14.62 11.68 1.79
C SER A 115 13.27 10.96 1.58
N TYR A 116 13.13 9.73 2.05
CA TYR A 116 11.84 9.03 2.06
C TYR A 116 11.63 8.23 3.34
N LEU A 117 10.36 8.01 3.68
CA LEU A 117 9.94 7.07 4.71
C LEU A 117 9.00 6.07 4.05
N SER A 118 9.32 4.78 4.16
CA SER A 118 8.47 3.67 3.75
C SER A 118 7.97 2.90 4.96
N VAL A 119 6.75 2.37 4.84
CA VAL A 119 6.17 1.41 5.77
C VAL A 119 5.95 0.14 4.96
N PHE A 120 6.36 -0.99 5.52
CA PHE A 120 6.30 -2.25 4.81
C PHE A 120 5.95 -3.44 5.69
N GLN A 121 5.44 -4.48 5.05
CA GLN A 121 5.18 -5.78 5.64
C GLN A 121 5.65 -6.85 4.64
N LYS A 122 6.46 -7.80 5.11
CA LYS A 122 7.07 -8.81 4.24
C LYS A 122 6.08 -9.92 3.86
N ASN A 123 5.34 -10.45 4.82
CA ASN A 123 4.31 -11.48 4.62
C ASN A 123 3.22 -11.35 5.70
N GLU A 124 2.16 -12.16 5.63
CA GLU A 124 0.99 -12.04 6.51
C GLU A 124 1.33 -12.16 8.00
N ASP A 125 2.37 -12.92 8.34
CA ASP A 125 2.81 -13.19 9.71
C ASP A 125 3.90 -12.23 10.19
N SER A 126 4.45 -11.40 9.30
CA SER A 126 5.50 -10.44 9.64
C SER A 126 4.92 -9.23 10.35
N THR A 127 5.69 -8.71 11.31
CA THR A 127 5.42 -7.38 11.88
C THR A 127 5.61 -6.30 10.82
N VAL A 128 4.84 -5.21 10.96
CA VAL A 128 5.02 -4.00 10.15
C VAL A 128 6.33 -3.32 10.57
N ARG A 129 7.15 -2.94 9.60
CA ARG A 129 8.42 -2.26 9.81
C ARG A 129 8.50 -0.98 8.99
N TYR A 130 9.50 -0.16 9.30
CA TYR A 130 9.65 1.18 8.74
C TYR A 130 11.06 1.33 8.21
N THR A 131 11.20 2.00 7.08
CA THR A 131 12.50 2.31 6.50
C THR A 131 12.58 3.80 6.23
N VAL A 132 13.66 4.42 6.68
CA VAL A 132 13.95 5.84 6.45
C VAL A 132 15.23 5.94 5.64
N HIS A 133 15.15 6.60 4.50
CA HIS A 133 16.32 7.01 3.73
C HIS A 133 16.48 8.51 3.88
N SER A 134 17.65 8.94 4.35
CA SER A 134 18.02 10.35 4.35
C SER A 134 18.73 10.70 3.04
N HIS A 135 18.51 11.91 2.55
CA HIS A 135 19.20 12.42 1.35
C HIS A 135 20.75 12.39 1.44
N ASN A 136 21.31 12.33 2.66
CA ASN A 136 22.75 12.38 2.96
C ASN A 136 23.30 11.15 3.72
N LYS A 137 22.47 10.16 4.06
CA LYS A 137 22.88 8.97 4.83
C LYS A 137 22.31 7.70 4.22
N ASP A 138 22.85 6.57 4.67
CA ASP A 138 22.31 5.27 4.33
C ASP A 138 20.91 5.06 4.89
N MET A 139 20.26 4.04 4.33
CA MET A 139 18.93 3.61 4.71
C MET A 139 18.93 2.95 6.09
N VAL A 140 17.98 3.34 6.94
CA VAL A 140 17.82 2.78 8.30
C VAL A 140 16.45 2.13 8.40
N THR A 141 16.41 0.90 8.93
CA THR A 141 15.16 0.17 9.20
C THR A 141 14.90 0.13 10.71
N VAL A 142 13.68 0.45 11.12
CA VAL A 142 13.24 0.47 12.52
C VAL A 142 11.88 -0.23 12.67
N ASP A 143 11.54 -0.59 13.91
CA ASP A 143 10.36 -1.40 14.21
C ASP A 143 9.16 -0.56 14.68
N THR A 144 9.36 0.72 14.96
CA THR A 144 8.30 1.61 15.46
C THR A 144 8.07 2.83 14.57
N SER A 145 6.82 3.29 14.51
CA SER A 145 6.50 4.51 13.76
C SER A 145 7.13 5.75 14.37
N ASN A 146 7.25 5.81 15.70
CA ASN A 146 7.77 6.99 16.39
C ASN A 146 9.25 7.19 16.06
N GLU A 147 10.06 6.14 16.12
CA GLU A 147 11.47 6.20 15.71
C GLU A 147 11.61 6.60 14.24
N ALA A 148 10.79 6.02 13.35
CA ALA A 148 10.84 6.36 11.94
C ALA A 148 10.48 7.82 11.66
N ILE A 149 9.46 8.34 12.36
CA ILE A 149 9.03 9.74 12.26
C ILE A 149 10.16 10.68 12.69
N GLU A 150 10.79 10.42 13.84
CA GLU A 150 11.87 11.27 14.35
C GLU A 150 13.10 11.20 13.45
N LEU A 151 13.50 10.00 12.99
CA LEU A 151 14.59 9.85 12.02
C LEU A 151 14.32 10.61 10.72
N PHE A 152 13.07 10.58 10.23
CA PHE A 152 12.71 11.31 9.03
C PHE A 152 12.71 12.83 9.27
N LYS A 153 12.18 13.30 10.40
CA LYS A 153 12.26 14.72 10.82
C LYS A 153 13.69 15.21 10.94
N GLU A 154 14.60 14.41 11.47
CA GLU A 154 16.02 14.74 11.51
C GLU A 154 16.62 14.80 10.10
N ALA A 155 16.32 13.82 9.25
CA ALA A 155 16.79 13.72 7.87
C ALA A 155 16.37 14.91 6.99
N ILE A 156 15.36 15.67 7.44
CA ILE A 156 14.83 16.82 6.72
C ILE A 156 15.06 18.17 7.41
N LYS A 157 15.59 18.18 8.65
CA LYS A 157 15.89 19.40 9.43
C LYS A 157 17.27 20.03 9.17
N THR A 158 17.98 19.63 8.13
CA THR A 158 19.30 20.18 7.74
C THR A 158 19.12 20.93 6.40
N GLU A 159 19.09 22.27 6.28
CA GLU A 159 20.03 23.32 6.70
C GLU A 159 19.27 24.67 6.96
N GLN A 160 18.75 24.92 8.17
CA GLN A 160 18.36 26.30 8.56
C GLN A 160 19.41 27.00 9.44
N THR A 161 20.56 26.36 9.67
CA THR A 161 21.65 26.92 10.47
C THR A 161 22.88 27.04 9.58
N ASN A 162 22.90 28.08 8.75
CA ASN A 162 24.06 28.80 8.19
C ASN A 162 23.57 29.71 7.05
N ALA A 163 22.84 30.77 7.40
CA ALA A 163 22.64 31.95 6.56
C ALA A 163 22.79 33.19 7.44
#